data_AF-A0A934FN39-F1
#
_entry.id   AF-A0A934FN39-F1
#
_cell.length_a   1.000
_cell.length_b   1.000
_cell.length_c   1.000
_cell.angle_alpha   90.00
_cell.angle_beta   90.00
_cell.angle_gamma   90.00
#
_symmetry.space_group_name_H-M   'P 1'
#
loop_
_entity.id
_entity.type
_entity.pdbx_description
1 polymer ?
#
loop_
_entity_poly.entity_id
_entity_poly.type
_entity_poly.pdbx_seq_one_letter_code
_entity_poly.pdbx_strand_id
1 'polypeptide(L)'
;MSARGKRDVACAGFGVDSLTVGLVAICRVKFAGKTRDAVASLYPTAEEARITCAIVDAAAKVHDLNFKYLAEGKGATVTARFGPDGITICDPNRADEGAEKVFQRIYDREI
;
A
#
# COMPACT_ATOMS: atom_id res chain seq x y z
N MET A 1 -36.90 -7.51 2.43
CA MET A 1 -36.05 -6.48 1.76
C MET A 1 -34.90 -6.16 2.70
N SER A 2 -33.68 -6.52 2.30
CA SER A 2 -32.45 -6.47 3.08
C SER A 2 -31.72 -5.15 2.81
N ALA A 3 -31.34 -4.42 3.86
CA ALA A 3 -30.37 -3.35 3.81
C ALA A 3 -29.25 -3.64 4.82
N ARG A 4 -28.39 -4.62 4.49
CA ARG A 4 -27.08 -4.73 5.15
C ARG A 4 -26.17 -3.68 4.54
N GLY A 5 -25.93 -2.59 5.28
CA GLY A 5 -24.89 -1.62 4.95
C GLY A 5 -23.55 -2.32 4.76
N LYS A 6 -22.85 -1.94 3.69
CA LYS A 6 -21.45 -2.29 3.43
C LYS A 6 -20.65 -1.87 4.67
N ARG A 7 -20.05 -2.83 5.38
CA ARG A 7 -19.10 -2.52 6.46
C ARG A 7 -17.82 -2.07 5.79
N ASP A 8 -17.50 -0.78 5.88
CA ASP A 8 -16.16 -0.29 5.61
C ASP A 8 -15.26 -0.90 6.69
N VAL A 9 -14.56 -1.98 6.33
CA VAL A 9 -13.63 -2.64 7.24
C VAL A 9 -12.41 -1.73 7.34
N ALA A 10 -12.43 -0.83 8.31
CA ALA A 10 -11.24 -0.10 8.73
C ALA A 10 -10.23 -1.13 9.27
N CYS A 11 -9.31 -1.56 8.41
CA CYS A 11 -8.29 -2.54 8.74
C CYS A 11 -7.15 -1.85 9.51
N ALA A 12 -7.36 -1.60 10.80
CA ALA A 12 -6.32 -1.12 11.70
C ALA A 12 -5.52 -2.32 12.26
N GLY A 13 -4.23 -2.43 11.89
CA GLY A 13 -3.27 -3.31 12.57
C GLY A 13 -2.82 -4.59 11.83
N PHE A 14 -3.19 -4.84 10.57
CA PHE A 14 -2.89 -6.10 9.86
C PHE A 14 -1.69 -6.05 8.88
N GLY A 15 -0.78 -5.10 9.04
CA GLY A 15 0.31 -4.86 8.07
C GLY A 15 1.37 -5.97 8.05
N VAL A 16 2.06 -6.20 9.17
CA VAL A 16 3.31 -6.99 9.18
C VAL A 16 3.10 -8.47 8.83
N ASP A 17 2.04 -9.11 9.33
CA ASP A 17 1.82 -10.54 9.08
C ASP A 17 1.37 -10.79 7.64
N SER A 18 0.49 -9.94 7.09
CA SER A 18 0.06 -10.00 5.70
C SER A 18 1.22 -9.69 4.72
N LEU A 19 2.13 -8.78 5.12
CA LEU A 19 3.39 -8.51 4.42
C LEU A 19 4.32 -9.72 4.43
N THR A 20 4.48 -10.34 5.59
CA THR A 20 5.34 -11.51 5.77
C THR A 20 4.85 -12.69 4.93
N VAL A 21 3.56 -13.02 5.00
CA VAL A 21 3.04 -14.16 4.24
C VAL A 21 2.99 -13.86 2.74
N GLY A 22 2.68 -12.62 2.34
CA GLY A 22 2.77 -12.19 0.94
C GLY A 22 4.18 -12.34 0.38
N LEU A 23 5.20 -11.90 1.13
CA LEU A 23 6.61 -12.03 0.72
C LEU A 23 7.04 -13.51 0.65
N VAL A 24 6.60 -14.34 1.60
CA VAL A 24 6.84 -15.78 1.58
C VAL A 24 6.22 -16.44 0.34
N ALA A 25 5.00 -16.06 -0.04
CA ALA A 25 4.34 -16.57 -1.25
C ALA A 25 5.11 -16.18 -2.52
N ILE A 26 5.54 -14.91 -2.62
CA ILE A 26 6.36 -14.41 -3.74
C ILE A 26 7.67 -15.19 -3.84
N CYS A 27 8.38 -15.36 -2.73
CA CYS A 27 9.64 -16.10 -2.73
C CYS A 27 9.46 -17.57 -3.15
N ARG A 28 8.38 -18.23 -2.71
CA ARG A 28 8.07 -19.60 -3.09
C ARG A 28 7.80 -19.76 -4.59
N VAL A 29 7.10 -18.81 -5.20
CA VAL A 29 6.82 -18.86 -6.65
C VAL A 29 8.08 -18.48 -7.45
N LYS A 30 8.72 -17.36 -7.11
CA LYS A 30 9.81 -16.78 -7.89
C LYS A 30 11.15 -17.51 -7.75
N PHE A 31 11.47 -17.97 -6.54
CA PHE A 31 12.80 -18.55 -6.25
C PHE A 31 12.75 -20.05 -5.94
N ALA A 32 11.62 -20.58 -5.48
CA ALA A 32 11.46 -22.01 -5.19
C ALA A 32 10.65 -22.79 -6.24
N GLY A 33 10.29 -22.16 -7.36
CA GLY A 33 9.60 -22.80 -8.49
C GLY A 33 8.20 -23.35 -8.18
N LYS A 34 7.56 -22.89 -7.10
CA LYS A 34 6.20 -23.31 -6.75
C LYS A 34 5.18 -22.68 -7.71
N THR A 35 4.10 -23.42 -7.98
CA THR A 35 2.96 -22.89 -8.75
C THR A 35 2.12 -21.94 -7.89
N ARG A 36 1.32 -21.09 -8.54
CA ARG A 36 0.39 -20.18 -7.85
C ARG A 36 -0.64 -20.95 -7.01
N ASP A 37 -1.11 -22.10 -7.49
CA ASP A 37 -2.05 -22.95 -6.76
C ASP A 37 -1.43 -23.52 -5.47
N ALA A 38 -0.13 -23.84 -5.49
CA ALA A 38 0.57 -24.36 -4.32
C ALA A 38 0.72 -23.34 -3.18
N VAL A 39 0.48 -22.05 -3.46
CA VAL A 39 0.49 -20.97 -2.47
C VAL A 39 -0.88 -20.32 -2.31
N ALA A 40 -1.93 -20.85 -2.94
CA ALA A 40 -3.27 -20.27 -2.90
C ALA A 40 -3.93 -20.35 -1.52
N SER A 41 -3.49 -21.29 -0.66
CA SER A 41 -3.94 -21.40 0.73
C SER A 41 -3.12 -20.57 1.71
N LEU A 42 -2.02 -19.96 1.28
CA LEU A 42 -1.31 -18.99 2.11
C LEU A 42 -2.20 -17.75 2.22
N TYR A 43 -2.47 -17.34 3.45
CA TYR A 43 -3.22 -16.12 3.73
C TYR A 43 -2.25 -14.94 3.89
N PRO A 44 -2.35 -13.86 3.10
CA PRO A 44 -3.32 -13.63 2.03
C PRO A 44 -2.98 -14.38 0.73
N THR A 45 -4.01 -14.78 -0.02
CA THR A 45 -3.85 -15.41 -1.36
C THR A 45 -3.09 -14.50 -2.31
N ALA A 46 -2.55 -15.01 -3.42
CA ALA A 46 -1.82 -14.19 -4.39
C ALA A 46 -2.65 -13.02 -4.97
N GLU A 47 -3.98 -13.13 -4.98
CA GLU A 47 -4.90 -12.07 -5.38
C GLU A 47 -5.08 -11.03 -4.26
N GLU A 48 -5.26 -11.48 -3.03
CA GLU A 48 -5.35 -10.64 -1.83
C GLU A 48 -4.01 -9.97 -1.49
N ALA A 49 -2.87 -10.56 -1.86
CA ALA A 49 -1.53 -10.01 -1.64
C ALA A 49 -1.18 -8.84 -2.58
N ARG A 50 -2.03 -8.51 -3.56
CA ARG A 50 -1.85 -7.30 -4.38
C ARG A 50 -1.86 -6.04 -3.52
N ILE A 51 -2.70 -6.01 -2.49
CA ILE A 51 -2.73 -4.92 -1.50
C ILE A 51 -1.40 -4.80 -0.77
N THR A 52 -0.79 -5.93 -0.45
CA THR A 52 0.50 -6.01 0.22
C THR A 52 1.61 -5.37 -0.61
N CYS A 53 1.71 -5.72 -1.90
CA CYS A 53 2.70 -5.12 -2.78
C CYS A 53 2.48 -3.61 -2.96
N ALA A 54 1.22 -3.18 -3.09
CA ALA A 54 0.89 -1.78 -3.25
C ALA A 54 1.18 -0.95 -1.97
N ILE A 55 0.95 -1.54 -0.79
CA ILE A 55 1.34 -0.96 0.50
C ILE A 55 2.86 -0.80 0.59
N VAL A 56 3.63 -1.83 0.20
CA VAL A 56 5.11 -1.76 0.21
C VAL A 56 5.62 -0.68 -0.75
N ASP A 57 5.08 -0.62 -1.97
CA ASP A 57 5.44 0.42 -2.94
C ASP A 57 5.12 1.83 -2.43
N ALA A 58 3.93 2.03 -1.84
CA ALA A 58 3.56 3.30 -1.23
C ALA A 58 4.48 3.65 -0.05
N ALA A 59 4.80 2.68 0.81
CA ALA A 59 5.70 2.87 1.95
C ALA A 59 7.12 3.22 1.51
N ALA A 60 7.64 2.59 0.44
CA ALA A 60 8.94 2.92 -0.13
C ALA A 60 8.98 4.37 -0.64
N LYS A 61 7.93 4.81 -1.36
CA LYS A 61 7.81 6.20 -1.83
C LYS A 61 7.75 7.21 -0.68
N VAL A 62 6.95 6.91 0.36
CA VAL A 62 6.86 7.75 1.57
C VAL A 62 8.22 7.83 2.27
N HIS A 63 8.93 6.70 2.41
CA HIS A 63 10.27 6.64 2.98
C HIS A 63 11.25 7.54 2.20
N ASP A 64 11.34 7.37 0.87
CA ASP A 64 12.32 8.08 0.05
C ASP A 64 12.10 9.60 0.08
N LEU A 65 10.84 10.03 0.02
CA LEU A 65 10.48 11.44 0.14
C LEU A 65 10.76 11.99 1.54
N ASN A 66 10.38 11.27 2.59
CA ASN A 66 10.65 11.71 3.96
C ASN A 66 12.16 11.72 4.27
N PHE A 67 12.95 10.80 3.72
CA PHE A 67 14.40 10.80 3.86
C PHE A 67 15.01 12.05 3.21
N LYS A 68 14.57 12.37 1.98
CA LYS A 68 14.94 13.61 1.28
C LYS A 68 14.58 14.84 2.11
N TYR A 69 13.33 14.96 2.57
CA TYR A 69 12.87 16.13 3.30
C TYR A 69 13.46 16.26 4.70
N LEU A 70 13.79 15.15 5.35
CA LEU A 70 14.54 15.15 6.59
C LEU A 70 15.96 15.72 6.37
N ALA A 71 16.63 15.33 5.28
CA ALA A 71 17.94 15.88 4.92
C ALA A 71 17.87 17.39 4.56
N GLU A 72 16.73 17.86 4.07
CA GLU A 72 16.45 19.28 3.80
C GLU A 72 15.98 20.08 5.05
N GLY A 73 15.85 19.43 6.22
CA GLY A 73 15.40 20.09 7.46
C GLY A 73 13.89 20.33 7.56
N LYS A 74 13.09 19.71 6.68
CA LYS A 74 11.62 19.85 6.62
C LYS A 74 10.87 18.80 7.45
N GLY A 75 11.58 17.76 7.90
CA GLY A 75 11.01 16.64 8.65
C GLY A 75 10.35 15.57 7.77
N ALA A 76 9.62 14.65 8.41
CA ALA A 76 8.94 13.53 7.75
C ALA A 76 7.43 13.80 7.60
N THR A 77 7.10 14.66 6.63
CA THR A 77 5.75 15.22 6.46
C THR A 77 4.88 14.48 5.43
N VAL A 78 5.46 13.55 4.67
CA VAL A 78 4.76 12.80 3.62
C VAL A 78 4.07 11.57 4.20
N THR A 79 2.86 11.27 3.70
CA THR A 79 2.09 10.07 4.05
C THR A 79 1.37 9.50 2.83
N ALA A 80 0.73 8.33 2.97
CA ALA A 80 -0.10 7.72 1.93
C ALA A 80 -1.52 7.46 2.46
N ARG A 81 -2.54 7.87 1.69
CA ARG A 81 -3.95 7.57 1.93
C ARG A 81 -4.39 6.41 1.07
N PHE A 82 -5.10 5.47 1.67
CA PHE A 82 -5.72 4.32 1.02
C PHE A 82 -7.23 4.54 1.00
N GLY A 83 -7.88 4.34 -0.14
CA GLY A 83 -9.31 4.56 -0.29
C GLY A 83 -9.92 3.85 -1.50
N PRO A 84 -11.23 4.03 -1.73
CA PRO A 84 -11.94 3.46 -2.89
C PRO A 84 -11.36 3.88 -4.25
N ASP A 85 -10.63 4.99 -4.24
CA ASP A 85 -9.94 5.58 -5.38
C ASP A 85 -8.47 5.13 -5.54
N GLY A 86 -8.06 4.10 -4.78
CA GLY A 86 -6.70 3.57 -4.76
C GLY A 86 -5.81 4.21 -3.70
N ILE A 87 -4.51 4.33 -4.01
CA ILE A 87 -3.52 4.89 -3.07
C ILE A 87 -3.07 6.26 -3.58
N THR A 88 -3.11 7.23 -2.68
CA THR A 88 -2.65 8.61 -2.93
C THR A 88 -1.49 8.95 -2.00
N ILE A 89 -0.37 9.38 -2.56
CA ILE A 89 0.70 10.04 -1.79
C ILE A 89 0.23 11.47 -1.46
N CYS A 90 0.28 11.81 -0.18
CA CYS A 90 0.01 13.14 0.34
C CYS A 90 1.34 13.78 0.72
N ASP A 91 1.78 14.76 -0.06
CA ASP A 91 3.05 15.47 0.11
C ASP A 91 2.83 16.97 0.34
N PRO A 92 2.78 17.42 1.60
CA PRO A 92 2.60 18.83 1.92
C PRO A 92 3.70 19.75 1.40
N ASN A 93 4.91 19.24 1.14
CA ASN A 93 6.04 20.04 0.67
C ASN A 93 5.88 20.53 -0.77
N ARG A 94 4.84 20.05 -1.47
CA ARG A 94 4.49 20.44 -2.84
C ARG A 94 3.36 21.45 -2.90
N ALA A 95 2.91 21.97 -1.76
CA ALA A 95 1.82 22.94 -1.72
C ALA A 95 2.10 24.19 -2.57
N ASP A 96 3.36 24.63 -2.64
CA ASP A 96 3.78 25.78 -3.45
C ASP A 96 3.71 25.51 -4.96
N GLU A 97 3.64 24.23 -5.37
CA GLU A 97 3.45 23.84 -6.77
C GLU A 97 1.96 23.80 -7.18
N GLY A 98 1.04 23.94 -6.22
CA GLY A 98 -0.40 23.82 -6.42
C GLY A 98 -1.04 22.78 -5.49
N ALA A 99 -2.28 23.03 -5.03
CA ALA A 99 -2.99 22.16 -4.10
C ALA A 99 -3.21 20.74 -4.64
N GLU A 100 -3.32 20.60 -5.96
CA GLU A 100 -3.43 19.31 -6.64
C GLU A 100 -2.12 18.52 -6.65
N LYS A 101 -0.96 19.19 -6.52
CA LYS A 101 0.36 18.54 -6.47
C LYS A 101 0.65 17.89 -5.13
N VAL A 102 -0.05 18.32 -4.09
CA VAL A 102 -0.03 17.68 -2.76
C VAL A 102 -0.56 16.25 -2.84
N PHE A 103 -1.47 15.96 -3.76
CA PHE A 103 -2.16 14.66 -3.85
C PHE A 103 -1.80 13.94 -5.15
N GLN A 104 -0.87 12.98 -5.06
CA GLN A 104 -0.48 12.16 -6.20
C GLN A 104 -1.08 10.76 -6.09
N ARG A 105 -2.04 10.43 -6.96
CA ARG A 105 -2.47 9.04 -7.12
C ARG A 105 -1.35 8.20 -7.75
N ILE A 106 -1.09 7.05 -7.12
CA ILE A 106 -0.13 6.04 -7.60
C ILE A 106 -0.83 4.73 -7.98
N TYR A 107 -2.12 4.58 -7.64
CA TYR A 107 -3.01 3.51 -8.08
C TYR A 107 -4.43 4.07 -8.24
N ASP A 108 -5.18 3.59 -9.24
CA ASP A 108 -6.45 4.20 -9.68
C ASP A 108 -7.70 3.35 -9.37
N ARG A 109 -7.55 2.33 -8.54
CA ARG A 109 -8.64 1.43 -8.12
C ARG A 109 -8.44 0.97 -6.69
N GLU A 110 -9.53 0.60 -6.03
CA GLU A 110 -9.51 -0.13 -4.76
C GLU A 110 -8.58 -1.35 -4.88
N ILE A 111 -7.68 -1.51 -3.91
CA ILE A 111 -6.68 -2.58 -3.87
C ILE A 111 -7.01 -3.52 -2.72
#